data_AF-A0A7J9BSE1-F1
#
_entry.id   AF-A0A7J9BSE1-F1
#
_cell.length_a   1.000
_cell.length_b   1.000
_cell.length_c   1.000
_cell.angle_alpha   90.00
_cell.angle_beta   90.00
_cell.angle_gamma   90.00
#
_symmetry.space_group_name_H-M   'P 1'
#
loop_
_entity.id
_entity.type
_entity.pdbx_description
1 polymer ?
#
loop_
_entity_poly.entity_id
_entity_poly.type
_entity_poly.pdbx_seq_one_letter_code
_entity_poly.pdbx_strand_id
1 'polypeptide(L)'
;MAATRKPLIEAKPRRRKKHPPNMFAKNNIPSAQTVMSTGASFAASAMVIQTVARNLLPYELKAYIFNNISKFFKSFSFQTTLIIEEFDGLTRNQIYRAAEIYLGTKTCSSMKLCKVSMGEKETKIVVSMAKNQETVDVFDGVKFKWRQVTRQVESKNVVFQGQSSNVRSEKRSFELSFHKKHKEKVLDSYLPFVLKESKRLMEEKKTLKLHTLGNDHMRRYVGGAETWQPIKLDHPANFGTLAMNTELKATIMEDLERFVKRKDYYRRVGKAWKRGYLLYGPPGTGKSSLIAAMANYLNFDIYDLELTDIHTNSDLRRVLIATGNQSILVVEDIDCSLELHDRQTEPQPGVAIKPKRSSQVTLSGLLNFIDGLWSSCGDERIIVFTTNHKDRLDPALLRPGRMDVHIHMSYCSPSGFDTLAVNYLGVNDHHPLMSITRELLAKTSVTPAEVGEQLLKNADPEAALKGLIDFLQQKVKEEDEVQVSDKS
;
A
#
# COMPACT_ATOMS: atom_id res chain seq x y z
N MET A 1 -11.35 -82.90 -6.12
CA MET A 1 -10.77 -82.24 -4.93
C MET A 1 -9.72 -81.25 -5.37
N ALA A 2 -9.76 -80.04 -4.81
CA ALA A 2 -8.97 -78.89 -5.19
C ALA A 2 -7.49 -79.00 -4.80
N ALA A 3 -6.69 -78.16 -5.48
CA ALA A 3 -5.37 -77.66 -5.08
C ALA A 3 -4.23 -78.69 -5.06
N THR A 4 -2.98 -78.39 -5.42
CA THR A 4 -2.22 -77.20 -5.02
C THR A 4 -0.91 -77.10 -5.84
N ARG A 5 -0.45 -75.85 -6.04
CA ARG A 5 0.95 -75.37 -6.11
C ARG A 5 1.90 -75.79 -7.27
N LYS A 6 2.14 -74.76 -8.10
CA LYS A 6 3.35 -74.31 -8.85
C LYS A 6 4.59 -75.23 -8.92
N PRO A 7 5.23 -75.32 -10.11
CA PRO A 7 6.65 -75.61 -10.24
C PRO A 7 7.47 -74.41 -10.77
N LEU A 8 8.78 -74.47 -10.50
CA LEU A 8 9.83 -73.59 -11.04
C LEU A 8 10.94 -74.47 -11.65
N ILE A 9 11.57 -73.96 -12.72
CA ILE A 9 12.84 -74.36 -13.38
C ILE A 9 12.78 -75.73 -14.11
N GLU A 10 13.29 -76.00 -15.32
CA GLU A 10 14.50 -75.55 -16.04
C GLU A 10 14.59 -76.15 -17.48
N ALA A 11 15.47 -75.56 -18.30
CA ALA A 11 16.18 -76.09 -19.49
C ALA A 11 15.45 -76.47 -20.79
N LYS A 12 15.89 -75.84 -21.90
CA LYS A 12 15.96 -76.48 -23.23
C LYS A 12 17.15 -75.97 -24.06
N PRO A 13 17.85 -76.81 -24.85
CA PRO A 13 19.14 -76.49 -25.45
C PRO A 13 19.11 -76.06 -26.94
N ARG A 14 20.28 -75.58 -27.38
CA ARG A 14 20.73 -75.02 -28.67
C ARG A 14 20.34 -75.78 -29.95
N ARG A 15 20.11 -75.03 -31.04
CA ARG A 15 20.33 -75.44 -32.45
C ARG A 15 21.13 -74.40 -33.25
N ARG A 16 21.90 -74.91 -34.22
CA ARG A 16 23.05 -74.33 -34.93
C ARG A 16 22.71 -73.29 -36.01
N LYS A 17 23.72 -72.44 -36.26
CA LYS A 17 23.84 -71.35 -37.26
C LYS A 17 23.68 -71.81 -38.72
N LYS A 18 23.01 -70.98 -39.53
CA LYS A 18 23.17 -70.86 -40.99
C LYS A 18 23.38 -69.37 -41.31
N HIS A 19 24.45 -69.03 -42.04
CA HIS A 19 24.70 -67.68 -42.56
C HIS A 19 24.14 -67.54 -43.99
N PRO A 20 23.48 -66.42 -44.32
CA PRO A 20 23.45 -65.84 -45.65
C PRO A 20 24.10 -64.43 -45.68
N PRO A 21 24.33 -63.84 -46.86
CA PRO A 21 25.51 -63.02 -47.16
C PRO A 21 25.40 -61.54 -46.77
N ASN A 22 26.56 -60.93 -46.52
CA ASN A 22 26.74 -59.48 -46.38
C ASN A 22 26.34 -58.75 -47.67
N MET A 23 25.16 -58.14 -47.66
CA MET A 23 24.84 -56.99 -48.52
C MET A 23 25.00 -55.73 -47.66
N PHE A 24 26.25 -55.29 -47.46
CA PHE A 24 26.50 -53.93 -46.98
C PHE A 24 26.12 -52.96 -48.09
N ALA A 25 25.01 -52.26 -47.90
CA ALA A 25 24.77 -50.99 -48.57
C ALA A 25 25.95 -50.06 -48.26
N LYS A 26 26.66 -49.61 -49.30
CA LYS A 26 27.67 -48.56 -49.19
C LYS A 26 27.01 -47.30 -48.65
N ASN A 27 27.19 -47.02 -47.37
CA ASN A 27 27.06 -45.67 -46.85
C ASN A 27 28.16 -44.83 -47.51
N ASN A 28 27.79 -44.01 -48.50
CA ASN A 28 28.67 -43.01 -49.10
C ASN A 28 28.98 -41.94 -48.03
N ILE A 29 29.97 -42.20 -47.19
CA ILE A 29 30.62 -41.16 -46.40
C ILE A 29 31.36 -40.28 -47.42
N PRO A 30 31.01 -38.98 -47.55
CA PRO A 30 31.69 -38.10 -48.49
C PRO A 30 33.19 -38.08 -48.15
N SER A 31 34.04 -38.20 -49.18
CA SER A 31 35.49 -38.24 -48.96
C SER A 31 35.94 -36.95 -48.27
N ALA A 32 37.06 -37.01 -47.55
CA ALA A 32 37.62 -35.82 -46.90
C ALA A 32 37.83 -34.66 -47.89
N GLN A 33 38.10 -34.96 -49.18
CA GLN A 33 38.15 -33.95 -50.24
C GLN A 33 36.77 -33.35 -50.54
N THR A 34 35.68 -34.12 -50.51
CA THR A 34 34.32 -33.61 -50.71
C THR A 34 33.88 -32.72 -49.54
N VAL A 35 34.20 -33.10 -48.30
CA VAL A 35 33.91 -32.27 -47.11
C VAL A 35 34.75 -31.00 -47.10
N MET A 36 36.04 -31.10 -47.43
CA MET A 36 36.93 -29.93 -47.53
C MET A 36 36.57 -29.00 -48.69
N SER A 37 36.23 -29.52 -49.87
CA SER A 37 35.81 -28.69 -51.01
C SER A 37 34.44 -28.05 -50.80
N THR A 38 33.51 -28.76 -50.16
CA THR A 38 32.22 -28.19 -49.75
C THR A 38 32.44 -27.10 -48.70
N GLY A 39 33.23 -27.37 -47.66
CA GLY A 39 33.59 -26.39 -46.62
C GLY A 39 34.32 -25.15 -47.19
N ALA A 40 35.26 -25.35 -48.11
CA ALA A 40 35.97 -24.28 -48.80
C ALA A 40 35.04 -23.46 -49.71
N SER A 41 34.12 -24.10 -50.42
CA SER A 41 33.12 -23.42 -51.27
C SER A 41 32.13 -22.60 -50.43
N PHE A 42 31.69 -23.12 -49.28
CA PHE A 42 30.87 -22.38 -48.32
C PHE A 42 31.62 -21.18 -47.75
N ALA A 43 32.88 -21.34 -47.35
CA ALA A 43 33.71 -20.26 -46.83
C ALA A 43 33.97 -19.18 -47.90
N ALA A 44 34.31 -19.58 -49.13
CA ALA A 44 34.50 -18.66 -50.25
C ALA A 44 33.22 -17.91 -50.58
N SER A 45 32.08 -18.59 -50.64
CA SER A 45 30.77 -17.96 -50.87
C SER A 45 30.42 -16.97 -49.74
N ALA A 46 30.68 -17.34 -48.48
CA ALA A 46 30.46 -16.46 -47.33
C ALA A 46 31.37 -15.22 -47.39
N MET A 47 32.64 -15.37 -47.78
CA MET A 47 33.57 -14.25 -47.95
C MET A 47 33.15 -13.32 -49.10
N VAL A 48 32.67 -13.88 -50.22
CA VAL A 48 32.14 -13.08 -51.34
C VAL A 48 30.88 -12.32 -50.90
N ILE A 49 29.94 -12.99 -50.23
CA ILE A 49 28.73 -12.35 -49.69
C ILE A 49 29.10 -11.27 -48.67
N GLN A 50 30.07 -11.51 -47.80
CA GLN A 50 30.54 -10.54 -46.82
C GLN A 50 31.21 -9.33 -47.48
N THR A 51 31.96 -9.56 -48.55
CA THR A 51 32.66 -8.51 -49.31
C THR A 51 31.67 -7.65 -50.12
N VAL A 52 30.71 -8.28 -50.79
CA VAL A 52 29.59 -7.61 -51.46
C VAL A 52 28.73 -6.86 -50.45
N ALA A 53 28.42 -7.47 -49.32
CA ALA A 53 27.70 -6.80 -48.26
C ALA A 53 28.48 -5.58 -47.76
N ARG A 54 29.78 -5.69 -47.46
CA ARG A 54 30.56 -4.54 -46.97
C ARG A 54 30.69 -3.41 -48.00
N ASN A 55 31.00 -3.73 -49.25
CA ASN A 55 31.44 -2.75 -50.25
C ASN A 55 30.35 -2.25 -51.20
N LEU A 56 29.27 -3.01 -51.42
CA LEU A 56 28.22 -2.69 -52.40
C LEU A 56 26.85 -2.37 -51.78
N LEU A 57 26.59 -2.77 -50.53
CA LEU A 57 25.33 -2.44 -49.86
C LEU A 57 25.41 -1.11 -49.08
N PRO A 58 24.58 -0.11 -49.43
CA PRO A 58 24.41 1.10 -48.63
C PRO A 58 24.01 0.76 -47.19
N TYR A 59 24.37 1.64 -46.26
CA TYR A 59 24.08 1.43 -44.83
C TYR A 59 22.58 1.24 -44.57
N GLU A 60 21.71 1.94 -45.32
CA GLU A 60 20.26 1.77 -45.16
C GLU A 60 19.78 0.37 -45.57
N LEU A 61 20.37 -0.23 -46.62
CA LEU A 61 19.99 -1.57 -47.07
C LEU A 61 20.46 -2.65 -46.09
N LYS A 62 21.66 -2.50 -45.52
CA LYS A 62 22.16 -3.38 -44.44
C LYS A 62 21.23 -3.34 -43.23
N ALA A 63 20.84 -2.13 -42.81
CA ALA A 63 19.91 -1.94 -41.71
C ALA A 63 18.53 -2.54 -42.03
N TYR A 64 18.04 -2.38 -43.26
CA TYR A 64 16.76 -2.96 -43.72
C TYR A 64 16.77 -4.49 -43.72
N ILE A 65 17.81 -5.10 -44.29
CA ILE A 65 17.99 -6.56 -44.32
C ILE A 65 18.13 -7.11 -42.91
N PHE A 66 18.97 -6.52 -42.07
CA PHE A 66 19.14 -6.95 -40.68
C PHE A 66 17.84 -6.80 -39.88
N ASN A 67 17.12 -5.70 -40.06
CA ASN A 67 15.83 -5.47 -39.41
C ASN A 67 14.80 -6.52 -39.86
N ASN A 68 14.71 -6.82 -41.15
CA ASN A 68 13.78 -7.82 -41.67
C ASN A 68 14.14 -9.26 -41.32
N ILE A 69 15.42 -9.62 -41.31
CA ILE A 69 15.90 -10.91 -40.82
C ILE A 69 15.61 -11.04 -39.32
N SER A 70 15.86 -9.98 -38.53
CA SER A 70 15.53 -9.96 -37.11
C SER A 70 14.02 -10.08 -36.87
N LYS A 71 13.18 -9.45 -37.69
CA LYS A 71 11.71 -9.58 -37.65
C LYS A 71 11.26 -10.99 -38.03
N PHE A 72 11.88 -11.60 -39.03
CA PHE A 72 11.61 -12.97 -39.48
C PHE A 72 11.95 -13.98 -38.37
N PHE A 73 13.14 -13.90 -37.76
CA PHE A 73 13.52 -14.78 -36.64
C PHE A 73 12.70 -14.52 -35.37
N LYS A 74 12.27 -13.28 -35.09
CA LYS A 74 11.30 -12.97 -34.02
C LYS A 74 9.95 -13.64 -34.25
N SER A 75 9.55 -13.88 -35.50
CA SER A 75 8.30 -14.57 -35.86
C SER A 75 8.31 -16.06 -35.46
N PHE A 76 9.49 -16.69 -35.43
CA PHE A 76 9.67 -18.10 -35.02
C PHE A 76 9.90 -18.27 -33.50
N SER A 77 9.86 -17.19 -32.72
CA SER A 77 9.91 -17.33 -31.26
C SER A 77 8.60 -17.92 -30.73
N PHE A 78 8.67 -19.17 -30.28
CA PHE A 78 7.57 -19.82 -29.56
C PHE A 78 7.36 -19.26 -28.14
N GLN A 79 8.29 -18.44 -27.67
CA GLN A 79 8.26 -17.81 -26.36
C GLN A 79 7.76 -16.36 -26.48
N THR A 80 6.88 -15.99 -25.56
CA THR A 80 6.37 -14.63 -25.35
C THR A 80 6.78 -14.18 -23.96
N THR A 81 7.17 -12.92 -23.83
CA THR A 81 7.52 -12.29 -22.55
C THR A 81 6.64 -11.07 -22.34
N LEU A 82 5.93 -11.02 -21.22
CA LEU A 82 5.22 -9.83 -20.76
C LEU A 82 6.13 -9.03 -19.83
N ILE A 83 6.16 -7.71 -20.01
CA ILE A 83 6.89 -6.79 -19.14
C ILE A 83 5.86 -6.14 -18.22
N ILE A 84 6.05 -6.32 -16.93
CA ILE A 84 5.22 -5.74 -15.88
C ILE A 84 6.10 -4.71 -15.18
N GLU A 85 5.94 -3.44 -15.55
CA GLU A 85 6.67 -2.34 -14.94
C GLU A 85 6.18 -2.08 -13.51
N GLU A 86 7.06 -1.59 -12.63
CA GLU A 86 6.71 -1.27 -11.24
C GLU A 86 5.62 -0.19 -11.13
N PHE A 87 5.62 0.76 -12.07
CA PHE A 87 4.66 1.86 -12.14
C PHE A 87 3.95 1.86 -13.49
N ASP A 88 2.64 2.14 -13.46
CA ASP A 88 1.84 2.49 -14.63
C ASP A 88 1.41 3.95 -14.47
N GLY A 89 2.07 4.85 -15.21
CA GLY A 89 1.92 6.29 -15.06
C GLY A 89 2.32 6.80 -13.67
N LEU A 90 1.35 7.32 -12.92
CA LEU A 90 1.54 7.85 -11.55
C LEU A 90 1.24 6.82 -10.45
N THR A 91 0.71 5.66 -10.83
CA THR A 91 0.28 4.63 -9.88
C THR A 91 1.22 3.44 -9.89
N ARG A 92 1.38 2.77 -8.75
CA ARG A 92 2.11 1.51 -8.71
C ARG A 92 1.28 0.43 -9.40
N ASN A 93 1.91 -0.33 -10.29
CA ASN A 93 1.22 -1.37 -11.05
C ASN A 93 0.73 -2.48 -10.10
N GLN A 94 -0.58 -2.74 -10.10
CA GLN A 94 -1.19 -3.74 -9.22
C GLN A 94 -0.66 -5.15 -9.47
N ILE A 95 -0.40 -5.49 -10.73
CA ILE A 95 0.14 -6.80 -11.11
C ILE A 95 1.58 -6.94 -10.61
N TYR A 96 2.37 -5.86 -10.67
CA TYR A 96 3.73 -5.85 -10.11
C TYR A 96 3.72 -6.15 -8.61
N ARG A 97 2.89 -5.41 -7.85
CA ARG A 97 2.76 -5.59 -6.40
C ARG A 97 2.27 -6.99 -6.04
N ALA A 98 1.29 -7.51 -6.79
CA ALA A 98 0.78 -8.86 -6.60
C ALA A 98 1.85 -9.93 -6.86
N ALA A 99 2.63 -9.77 -7.94
CA ALA A 99 3.73 -10.67 -8.26
C ALA A 99 4.82 -10.65 -7.18
N GLU A 100 5.20 -9.48 -6.65
CA GLU A 100 6.19 -9.36 -5.58
C GLU A 100 5.81 -10.19 -4.34
N ILE A 101 4.53 -10.11 -3.93
CA ILE A 101 4.02 -10.82 -2.75
C ILE A 101 3.82 -12.31 -3.02
N TYR A 102 3.16 -12.65 -4.13
CA TYR A 102 2.89 -14.03 -4.51
C TYR A 102 4.18 -14.82 -4.67
N LEU A 103 5.13 -14.28 -5.45
CA LEU A 103 6.42 -14.93 -5.64
C LEU A 103 7.18 -14.99 -4.32
N GLY A 104 7.21 -13.94 -3.50
CA GLY A 104 7.89 -13.94 -2.18
C GLY A 104 7.54 -15.12 -1.26
N THR A 105 6.33 -15.68 -1.37
CA THR A 105 5.93 -16.89 -0.61
C THR A 105 6.39 -18.21 -1.23
N LYS A 106 6.59 -18.25 -2.55
CA LYS A 106 7.07 -19.41 -3.30
C LYS A 106 8.61 -19.55 -3.24
N THR A 107 9.32 -18.51 -2.82
CA THR A 107 10.75 -18.31 -3.12
C THR A 107 11.78 -19.03 -2.24
N CYS A 108 11.48 -20.14 -1.57
CA CYS A 108 12.50 -20.88 -0.82
C CYS A 108 12.93 -22.23 -1.41
N SER A 109 12.18 -22.81 -2.37
CA SER A 109 12.48 -24.17 -2.87
C SER A 109 13.26 -24.22 -4.19
N SER A 110 13.26 -23.16 -5.02
CA SER A 110 13.79 -23.21 -6.40
C SER A 110 14.78 -22.08 -6.76
N MET A 111 15.03 -21.13 -5.85
CA MET A 111 15.89 -19.98 -6.10
C MET A 111 17.32 -20.17 -5.62
N LYS A 112 18.28 -19.60 -6.34
CA LYS A 112 19.70 -19.59 -5.94
C LYS A 112 20.06 -18.45 -4.98
N LEU A 113 19.28 -17.36 -4.97
CA LEU A 113 19.55 -16.17 -4.15
C LEU A 113 18.23 -15.51 -3.74
N CYS A 114 18.03 -15.36 -2.43
CA CYS A 114 16.85 -14.72 -1.86
C CYS A 114 17.26 -13.49 -1.07
N LYS A 115 16.43 -12.44 -1.12
CA LYS A 115 16.56 -11.27 -0.25
C LYS A 115 15.73 -11.55 1.01
N VAL A 116 16.36 -11.38 2.16
CA VAL A 116 15.72 -11.55 3.47
C VAL A 116 15.61 -10.18 4.13
N SER A 117 14.45 -9.88 4.70
CA SER A 117 14.22 -8.68 5.50
C SER A 117 13.36 -9.02 6.71
N MET A 118 13.62 -8.34 7.80
CA MET A 118 12.82 -8.40 9.03
C MET A 118 12.80 -6.98 9.58
N GLY A 119 11.61 -6.39 9.73
CA GLY A 119 11.51 -5.08 10.38
C GLY A 119 11.86 -5.19 11.87
N GLU A 120 12.36 -4.11 12.47
CA GLU A 120 12.78 -4.08 13.89
C GLU A 120 11.69 -4.53 14.88
N LYS A 121 10.41 -4.39 14.50
CA LYS A 121 9.22 -4.77 15.29
C LYS A 121 8.44 -5.95 14.73
N GLU A 122 8.96 -6.63 13.71
CA GLU A 122 8.31 -7.79 13.09
C GLU A 122 8.82 -9.09 13.72
N THR A 123 7.93 -10.07 13.87
CA THR A 123 8.28 -11.42 14.38
C THR A 123 8.49 -12.44 13.26
N LYS A 124 8.20 -12.05 12.01
CA LYS A 124 8.26 -12.93 10.83
C LYS A 124 9.30 -12.42 9.85
N ILE A 125 10.18 -13.32 9.45
CA ILE A 125 11.15 -13.07 8.39
C ILE A 125 10.40 -13.00 7.05
N VAL A 126 10.55 -11.89 6.33
CA VAL A 126 10.05 -11.72 4.96
C VAL A 126 11.15 -12.13 3.99
N VAL A 127 10.85 -13.10 3.14
CA VAL A 127 11.71 -13.52 2.04
C VAL A 127 11.14 -12.99 0.73
N SER A 128 12.00 -12.40 -0.09
CA SER A 128 11.65 -11.83 -1.39
C SER A 128 12.68 -12.24 -2.44
N MET A 129 12.30 -12.13 -3.72
CA MET A 129 13.21 -12.38 -4.83
C MET A 129 14.38 -11.38 -4.80
N ALA A 130 15.62 -11.87 -4.93
CA ALA A 130 16.78 -10.98 -5.07
C ALA A 130 16.83 -10.37 -6.49
N LYS A 131 17.53 -9.23 -6.63
CA LYS A 131 17.67 -8.50 -7.90
C LYS A 131 18.20 -9.43 -9.00
N ASN A 132 17.61 -9.36 -10.20
CA ASN A 132 18.03 -10.11 -11.39
C ASN A 132 17.94 -11.64 -11.27
N GLN A 133 17.16 -12.14 -10.31
CA GLN A 133 16.89 -13.58 -10.17
C GLN A 133 15.69 -14.03 -11.00
N GLU A 134 15.67 -15.33 -11.25
CA GLU A 134 14.61 -16.01 -11.98
C GLU A 134 13.98 -17.09 -11.11
N THR A 135 12.67 -17.29 -11.27
CA THR A 135 11.94 -18.40 -10.65
C THR A 135 10.92 -18.96 -11.64
N VAL A 136 10.60 -20.24 -11.49
CA VAL A 136 9.60 -20.93 -12.33
C VAL A 136 8.43 -21.29 -11.45
N ASP A 137 7.25 -20.80 -11.82
CA ASP A 137 5.98 -21.18 -11.20
C ASP A 137 5.22 -22.13 -12.13
N VAL A 138 4.38 -22.98 -11.55
CA VAL A 138 3.58 -23.96 -12.29
C VAL A 138 2.13 -23.74 -11.95
N PHE A 139 1.31 -23.49 -12.96
CA PHE A 139 -0.14 -23.30 -12.83
C PHE A 139 -0.85 -24.10 -13.91
N ASP A 140 -1.78 -24.98 -13.50
CA ASP A 140 -2.46 -25.95 -14.36
C ASP A 140 -1.53 -26.72 -15.31
N GLY A 141 -0.39 -27.19 -14.79
CA GLY A 141 0.60 -27.94 -15.56
C GLY A 141 1.43 -27.11 -16.57
N VAL A 142 1.19 -25.79 -16.67
CA VAL A 142 1.98 -24.89 -17.51
C VAL A 142 3.06 -24.21 -16.66
N LYS A 143 4.29 -24.14 -17.20
CA LYS A 143 5.42 -23.48 -16.56
C LYS A 143 5.50 -22.01 -16.97
N PHE A 144 5.58 -21.13 -15.98
CA PHE A 144 5.71 -19.68 -16.13
C PHE A 144 7.03 -19.22 -15.52
N LYS A 145 7.89 -18.61 -16.34
CA LYS A 145 9.20 -18.15 -15.89
C LYS A 145 9.14 -16.67 -15.54
N TRP A 146 9.35 -16.35 -14.27
CA TRP A 146 9.42 -14.99 -13.75
C TRP A 146 10.86 -14.56 -13.58
N ARG A 147 11.16 -13.30 -13.90
CA ARG A 147 12.46 -12.67 -13.67
C ARG A 147 12.29 -11.26 -13.17
N GLN A 148 12.92 -10.90 -12.05
CA GLN A 148 12.97 -9.50 -11.61
C GLN A 148 14.10 -8.81 -12.34
N VAL A 149 13.82 -7.73 -13.06
CA VAL A 149 14.84 -6.96 -13.77
C VAL A 149 14.96 -5.57 -13.14
N THR A 150 16.18 -5.21 -12.76
CA THR A 150 16.52 -3.86 -12.30
C THR A 150 17.45 -3.21 -13.30
N ARG A 151 17.03 -2.10 -13.91
CA ARG A 151 17.84 -1.29 -14.82
C ARG A 151 18.23 0.01 -14.12
N GLN A 152 19.52 0.30 -14.07
CA GLN A 152 19.97 1.63 -13.65
C GLN A 152 19.70 2.63 -14.76
N VAL A 153 19.10 3.75 -14.41
CA VAL A 153 18.86 4.89 -15.28
C VAL A 153 19.63 6.06 -14.70
N GLU A 154 20.51 6.66 -15.50
CA GLU A 154 21.15 7.91 -15.12
C GLU A 154 20.09 9.00 -15.01
N SER A 155 19.93 9.55 -13.82
CA SER A 155 19.09 10.72 -13.62
C SER A 155 19.89 11.93 -14.13
N LYS A 156 19.28 12.79 -14.96
CA LYS A 156 19.87 14.11 -15.25
C LYS A 156 20.08 14.85 -13.92
N ASN A 157 21.24 15.50 -13.77
CA ASN A 157 21.63 16.27 -12.58
C ASN A 157 20.47 17.09 -12.02
N VAL A 158 20.05 16.81 -10.79
CA VAL A 158 19.15 17.69 -10.03
C VAL A 158 20.05 18.50 -9.09
N VAL A 159 20.27 19.77 -9.42
CA VAL A 159 20.98 20.70 -8.53
C VAL A 159 19.98 21.20 -7.50
N PHE A 160 20.25 20.92 -6.22
CA PHE A 160 19.54 21.54 -5.09
C PHE A 160 20.57 22.06 -4.08
N GLN A 161 20.47 23.35 -3.72
CA GLN A 161 21.34 24.01 -2.74
C GLN A 161 22.86 23.78 -2.92
N GLY A 162 23.36 23.86 -4.16
CA GLY A 162 24.81 23.83 -4.42
C GLY A 162 25.51 22.47 -4.22
N GLN A 163 24.77 21.41 -3.89
CA GLN A 163 25.31 20.04 -3.86
C GLN A 163 24.81 19.24 -5.07
N SER A 164 25.72 18.88 -5.97
CA SER A 164 25.43 17.89 -7.02
C SER A 164 25.58 16.49 -6.44
N SER A 165 24.46 15.77 -6.30
CA SER A 165 24.51 14.32 -6.07
C SER A 165 24.11 13.59 -7.35
N ASN A 166 24.96 12.65 -7.79
CA ASN A 166 24.63 11.72 -8.87
C ASN A 166 23.62 10.72 -8.33
N VAL A 167 22.35 11.09 -8.34
CA VAL A 167 21.27 10.20 -7.94
C VAL A 167 21.09 9.16 -9.04
N ARG A 168 21.40 7.89 -8.75
CA ARG A 168 21.12 6.78 -9.68
C ARG A 168 19.66 6.35 -9.49
N SER A 169 18.83 6.49 -10.52
CA SER A 169 17.47 5.94 -10.52
C SER A 169 17.53 4.44 -10.85
N GLU A 170 16.82 3.59 -10.10
CA GLU A 170 16.60 2.18 -10.48
C GLU A 170 15.18 2.03 -11.03
N LYS A 171 15.03 1.54 -12.27
CA LYS A 171 13.74 1.07 -12.78
C LYS A 171 13.61 -0.43 -12.53
N ARG A 172 12.56 -0.85 -11.82
CA ARG A 172 12.26 -2.25 -11.56
C ARG A 172 11.10 -2.73 -12.43
N SER A 173 11.17 -3.98 -12.88
CA SER A 173 10.13 -4.64 -13.66
C SER A 173 10.18 -6.14 -13.44
N PHE A 174 9.06 -6.83 -13.70
CA PHE A 174 9.05 -8.28 -13.83
C PHE A 174 8.90 -8.65 -15.31
N GLU A 175 9.73 -9.59 -15.75
CA GLU A 175 9.60 -10.26 -17.04
C GLU A 175 8.92 -11.62 -16.81
N LEU A 176 7.73 -11.80 -17.37
CA LEU A 176 6.98 -13.06 -17.33
C LEU A 176 7.07 -13.75 -18.69
N SER A 177 7.83 -14.84 -18.76
CA SER A 177 8.11 -15.60 -19.98
C SER A 177 7.38 -16.94 -20.03
N PHE A 178 6.74 -17.24 -21.16
CA PHE A 178 5.95 -18.46 -21.38
C PHE A 178 5.78 -18.79 -22.87
N HIS A 179 5.28 -19.98 -23.18
CA HIS A 179 4.99 -20.37 -24.56
C HIS A 179 3.78 -19.60 -25.12
N LYS A 180 3.91 -19.00 -26.31
CA LYS A 180 2.92 -18.11 -26.95
C LYS A 180 1.49 -18.67 -26.98
N LYS A 181 1.33 -19.98 -27.16
CA LYS A 181 0.04 -20.72 -27.09
C LYS A 181 -0.77 -20.51 -25.81
N HIS A 182 -0.13 -20.08 -24.72
CA HIS A 182 -0.79 -19.87 -23.42
C HIS A 182 -1.08 -18.40 -23.12
N LYS A 183 -0.93 -17.48 -24.09
CA LYS A 183 -1.12 -16.04 -23.87
C LYS A 183 -2.49 -15.71 -23.28
N GLU A 184 -3.57 -16.26 -23.83
CA GLU A 184 -4.93 -16.05 -23.31
C GLU A 184 -5.07 -16.60 -21.89
N LYS A 185 -4.63 -17.84 -21.65
CA LYS A 185 -4.60 -18.44 -20.30
C LYS A 185 -3.81 -17.59 -19.28
N VAL A 186 -2.75 -16.90 -19.71
CA VAL A 186 -2.00 -15.98 -18.84
C VAL A 186 -2.83 -14.77 -18.44
N LEU A 187 -3.48 -14.12 -19.42
CA LEU A 187 -4.24 -12.89 -19.20
C LEU A 187 -5.57 -13.16 -18.47
N ASP A 188 -6.25 -14.25 -18.82
CA ASP A 188 -7.61 -14.52 -18.37
C ASP A 188 -7.67 -15.38 -17.09
N SER A 189 -6.60 -16.12 -16.76
CA SER A 189 -6.60 -17.04 -15.62
C SER A 189 -5.40 -16.88 -14.70
N TYR A 190 -4.17 -16.91 -15.24
CA TYR A 190 -2.97 -16.93 -14.39
C TYR A 190 -2.71 -15.61 -13.65
N LEU A 191 -2.70 -14.47 -14.35
CA LEU A 191 -2.51 -13.17 -13.70
C LEU A 191 -3.67 -12.83 -12.73
N PRO A 192 -4.95 -13.07 -13.08
CA PRO A 192 -6.05 -12.98 -12.12
C PRO A 192 -5.89 -13.89 -10.90
N PHE A 193 -5.39 -15.12 -11.08
CA PHE A 193 -5.06 -16.01 -9.97
C PHE A 193 -3.97 -15.41 -9.07
N VAL A 194 -2.87 -14.91 -9.63
CA VAL A 194 -1.80 -14.24 -8.87
C VAL A 194 -2.35 -13.01 -8.09
N LEU A 195 -3.23 -12.22 -8.70
CA LEU A 195 -3.91 -11.10 -8.04
C LEU A 195 -4.79 -11.58 -6.87
N LYS A 196 -5.59 -12.63 -7.06
CA LYS A 196 -6.45 -13.19 -6.01
C LYS A 196 -5.62 -13.78 -4.85
N GLU A 197 -4.60 -14.55 -5.20
CA GLU A 197 -3.74 -15.23 -4.23
C GLU A 197 -2.91 -14.23 -3.42
N SER A 198 -2.36 -13.20 -4.06
CA SER A 198 -1.66 -12.13 -3.34
C SER A 198 -2.57 -11.37 -2.38
N LYS A 199 -3.84 -11.12 -2.74
CA LYS A 199 -4.83 -10.53 -1.82
C LYS A 199 -5.09 -11.42 -0.60
N ARG A 200 -5.29 -12.73 -0.80
CA ARG A 200 -5.42 -13.70 0.28
C ARG A 200 -4.21 -13.66 1.23
N LEU A 201 -3.00 -13.66 0.66
CA LEU A 201 -1.75 -13.60 1.43
C LEU A 201 -1.58 -12.27 2.19
N MET A 202 -2.07 -11.15 1.63
CA MET A 202 -2.11 -9.87 2.32
C MET A 202 -3.11 -9.90 3.48
N GLU A 203 -4.29 -10.48 3.29
CA GLU A 203 -5.34 -10.61 4.31
C GLU A 203 -4.89 -11.50 5.48
N GLU A 204 -4.28 -12.66 5.20
CA GLU A 204 -3.74 -13.58 6.22
C GLU A 204 -2.63 -12.96 7.08
N LYS A 205 -1.92 -11.96 6.54
CA LYS A 205 -0.83 -11.25 7.22
C LYS A 205 -1.21 -9.83 7.59
N LYS A 206 -2.48 -9.43 7.48
CA LYS A 206 -2.90 -8.04 7.59
C LYS A 206 -2.71 -7.54 9.02
N THR A 207 -1.54 -6.95 9.26
CA THR A 207 -1.29 -6.03 10.36
C THR A 207 -1.63 -4.64 9.86
N LEU A 208 -2.43 -3.90 10.63
CA LEU A 208 -2.71 -2.51 10.34
C LEU A 208 -1.42 -1.71 10.26
N LYS A 209 -1.38 -0.74 9.35
CA LYS A 209 -0.23 0.13 9.15
C LYS A 209 -0.63 1.59 9.30
N LEU A 210 0.27 2.35 9.91
CA LEU A 210 0.30 3.80 9.87
C LEU A 210 1.29 4.22 8.79
N HIS A 211 0.83 5.03 7.86
CA HIS A 211 1.60 5.54 6.75
C HIS A 211 1.87 7.02 6.97
N THR A 212 3.14 7.40 7.05
CA THR A 212 3.59 8.79 7.14
C THR A 212 4.34 9.20 5.88
N LEU A 213 4.48 10.50 5.64
CA LEU A 213 5.26 11.00 4.51
C LEU A 213 6.75 10.77 4.74
N GLY A 214 7.42 10.14 3.77
CA GLY A 214 8.87 9.95 3.85
C GLY A 214 9.63 11.25 3.55
N ASN A 215 10.79 11.47 4.18
CA ASN A 215 11.67 12.63 3.92
C ASN A 215 12.06 12.83 2.44
N ASP A 216 11.94 11.78 1.61
CA ASP A 216 12.28 11.81 0.18
C ASP A 216 11.06 11.74 -0.76
N HIS A 217 9.85 11.99 -0.25
CA HIS A 217 8.59 11.95 -1.01
C HIS A 217 8.60 12.86 -2.27
N MET A 218 9.49 13.87 -2.29
CA MET A 218 9.69 14.76 -3.43
C MET A 218 10.54 14.17 -4.56
N ARG A 219 11.45 13.21 -4.28
CA ARG A 219 12.39 12.71 -5.30
C ARG A 219 11.78 11.60 -6.15
N ARG A 220 11.18 12.00 -7.26
CA ARG A 220 10.69 11.13 -8.36
C ARG A 220 11.74 10.18 -8.97
N TYR A 221 13.01 10.31 -8.59
CA TYR A 221 14.18 9.69 -9.24
C TYR A 221 15.08 8.92 -8.27
N VAL A 222 14.67 8.72 -7.01
CA VAL A 222 15.38 7.77 -6.14
C VAL A 222 14.60 6.46 -6.17
N GLY A 223 15.14 5.48 -6.88
CA GLY A 223 14.50 4.17 -7.07
C GLY A 223 14.13 3.52 -5.73
N GLY A 224 12.83 3.45 -5.45
CA GLY A 224 12.28 2.66 -4.35
C GLY A 224 11.91 3.41 -3.07
N ALA A 225 11.93 4.75 -3.04
CA ALA A 225 11.33 5.49 -1.92
C ALA A 225 9.79 5.49 -2.09
N GLU A 226 9.09 4.70 -1.25
CA GLU A 226 7.63 4.75 -1.19
C GLU A 226 7.19 6.14 -0.71
N THR A 227 6.26 6.78 -1.41
CA THR A 227 5.70 8.09 -1.02
C THR A 227 5.18 8.07 0.42
N TRP A 228 4.58 6.93 0.79
CA TRP A 228 4.07 6.62 2.11
C TRP A 228 5.00 5.60 2.78
N GLN A 229 5.55 5.92 3.94
CA GLN A 229 6.36 5.01 4.72
C GLN A 229 5.48 4.24 5.71
N PRO A 230 5.34 2.91 5.57
CA PRO A 230 4.52 2.11 6.47
C PRO A 230 5.25 1.82 7.78
N ILE A 231 4.53 1.98 8.89
CA ILE A 231 4.90 1.53 10.23
C ILE A 231 3.77 0.65 10.75
N LYS A 232 4.08 -0.45 11.45
CA LYS A 232 3.04 -1.28 12.08
C LYS A 232 2.23 -0.41 13.07
N LEU A 233 0.92 -0.36 12.88
CA LEU A 233 -0.01 0.25 13.82
C LEU A 233 -0.49 -0.81 14.81
N ASP A 234 -0.21 -0.58 16.09
CA ASP A 234 -0.60 -1.45 17.19
C ASP A 234 -1.25 -0.60 18.29
N HIS A 235 -2.32 0.11 17.91
CA HIS A 235 -3.00 1.04 18.79
C HIS A 235 -4.12 0.31 19.56
N PRO A 236 -4.19 0.39 20.90
CA PRO A 236 -5.14 -0.39 21.70
C PRO A 236 -6.60 0.08 21.59
N ALA A 237 -6.83 1.34 21.16
CA ALA A 237 -8.17 1.90 21.12
C ALA A 237 -9.11 1.16 20.16
N ASN A 238 -10.27 0.79 20.68
CA ASN A 238 -11.40 0.24 19.94
C ASN A 238 -12.69 0.90 20.43
N PHE A 239 -13.84 0.63 19.78
CA PHE A 239 -15.11 1.22 20.18
C PHE A 239 -15.54 0.81 21.61
N GLY A 240 -15.05 -0.30 22.15
CA GLY A 240 -15.25 -0.70 23.54
C GLY A 240 -14.45 0.13 24.54
N THR A 241 -13.23 0.54 24.18
CA THR A 241 -12.37 1.36 25.06
C THR A 241 -12.65 2.86 24.97
N LEU A 242 -13.31 3.30 23.89
CA LEU A 242 -13.54 4.72 23.63
C LEU A 242 -14.67 5.29 24.49
N ALA A 243 -14.32 6.26 25.33
CA ALA A 243 -15.24 6.99 26.19
C ALA A 243 -16.04 8.04 25.40
N MET A 244 -17.27 7.70 25.04
CA MET A 244 -18.17 8.60 24.32
C MET A 244 -19.64 8.20 24.55
N ASN A 245 -20.57 9.04 24.13
CA ASN A 245 -22.00 8.73 24.17
C ASN A 245 -22.32 7.45 23.36
N THR A 246 -23.11 6.56 23.96
CA THR A 246 -23.44 5.23 23.40
C THR A 246 -24.25 5.30 22.09
N GLU A 247 -25.18 6.25 21.97
CA GLU A 247 -26.00 6.40 20.76
C GLU A 247 -25.16 6.95 19.60
N LEU A 248 -24.30 7.93 19.88
CA LEU A 248 -23.36 8.47 18.91
C LEU A 248 -22.37 7.39 18.44
N LYS A 249 -21.87 6.58 19.38
CA LYS A 249 -21.00 5.42 19.09
C LYS A 249 -21.67 4.44 18.12
N ALA A 250 -22.91 4.04 18.40
CA ALA A 250 -23.68 3.14 17.54
C ALA A 250 -23.90 3.74 16.14
N THR A 251 -24.28 5.02 16.08
CA THR A 251 -24.50 5.75 14.82
C THR A 251 -23.26 5.76 13.93
N ILE A 252 -22.08 5.97 14.52
CA ILE A 252 -20.80 5.94 13.79
C ILE A 252 -20.52 4.53 13.26
N MET A 253 -20.64 3.51 14.09
CA MET A 253 -20.40 2.12 13.70
C MET A 253 -21.34 1.69 12.54
N GLU A 254 -22.63 2.03 12.63
CA GLU A 254 -23.59 1.76 11.57
C GLU A 254 -23.24 2.47 10.26
N ASP A 255 -22.77 3.72 10.31
CA ASP A 255 -22.36 4.45 9.11
C ASP A 255 -21.11 3.83 8.45
N LEU A 256 -20.15 3.38 9.26
CA LEU A 256 -18.95 2.69 8.78
C LEU A 256 -19.29 1.36 8.11
N GLU A 257 -20.14 0.53 8.74
CA GLU A 257 -20.61 -0.71 8.11
C GLU A 257 -21.35 -0.44 6.81
N ARG A 258 -22.22 0.57 6.83
CA ARG A 258 -23.00 1.00 5.66
C ARG A 258 -22.08 1.43 4.52
N PHE A 259 -20.99 2.14 4.81
CA PHE A 259 -20.01 2.56 3.82
C PHE A 259 -19.34 1.36 3.13
N VAL A 260 -18.85 0.40 3.92
CA VAL A 260 -18.15 -0.81 3.39
C VAL A 260 -19.09 -1.68 2.56
N LYS A 261 -20.34 -1.87 2.99
CA LYS A 261 -21.32 -2.72 2.29
C LYS A 261 -21.84 -2.11 0.97
N ARG A 262 -21.57 -0.83 0.68
CA ARG A 262 -22.25 -0.07 -0.39
C ARG A 262 -21.42 0.17 -1.66
N LYS A 263 -20.36 -0.59 -1.92
CA LYS A 263 -19.56 -0.48 -3.16
C LYS A 263 -20.39 -0.31 -4.43
N ASP A 264 -21.31 -1.25 -4.68
CA ASP A 264 -22.12 -1.27 -5.90
C ASP A 264 -23.15 -0.15 -5.95
N TYR A 265 -23.60 0.32 -4.77
CA TYR A 265 -24.48 1.47 -4.68
C TYR A 265 -23.75 2.74 -5.15
N TYR A 266 -22.55 3.01 -4.64
CA TYR A 266 -21.73 4.16 -5.07
C TYR A 266 -21.47 4.14 -6.57
N ARG A 267 -21.08 2.97 -7.11
CA ARG A 267 -20.88 2.79 -8.55
C ARG A 267 -22.14 3.05 -9.36
N ARG A 268 -23.30 2.53 -8.93
CA ARG A 268 -24.58 2.70 -9.63
C ARG A 268 -25.03 4.16 -9.68
N VAL A 269 -24.77 4.94 -8.62
CA VAL A 269 -25.14 6.37 -8.58
C VAL A 269 -24.06 7.28 -9.14
N GLY A 270 -22.99 6.73 -9.75
CA GLY A 270 -21.92 7.50 -10.38
C GLY A 270 -21.07 8.32 -9.40
N LYS A 271 -20.97 7.91 -8.13
CA LYS A 271 -20.17 8.60 -7.11
C LYS A 271 -18.90 7.82 -6.79
N ALA A 272 -17.81 8.55 -6.56
CA ALA A 272 -16.59 7.97 -6.01
C ALA A 272 -16.87 7.30 -4.65
N TRP A 273 -16.34 6.10 -4.44
CA TRP A 273 -16.58 5.32 -3.22
C TRP A 273 -15.70 5.82 -2.07
N LYS A 274 -16.08 6.99 -1.55
CA LYS A 274 -15.44 7.68 -0.44
C LYS A 274 -16.46 8.16 0.60
N ARG A 275 -15.99 8.40 1.82
CA ARG A 275 -16.77 8.96 2.93
C ARG A 275 -15.93 9.95 3.72
N GLY A 276 -16.43 11.17 3.92
CA GLY A 276 -15.74 12.20 4.71
C GLY A 276 -16.30 12.35 6.12
N TYR A 277 -15.43 12.40 7.12
CA TYR A 277 -15.75 12.69 8.52
C TYR A 277 -15.05 13.96 8.99
N LEU A 278 -15.73 14.77 9.78
CA LEU A 278 -15.15 15.87 10.54
C LEU A 278 -15.34 15.58 12.03
N LEU A 279 -14.22 15.38 12.74
CA LEU A 279 -14.19 15.24 14.19
C LEU A 279 -13.83 16.60 14.80
N TYR A 280 -14.73 17.17 15.61
CA TYR A 280 -14.49 18.47 16.20
C TYR A 280 -14.84 18.52 17.68
N GLY A 281 -14.12 19.35 18.44
CA GLY A 281 -14.33 19.54 19.87
C GLY A 281 -13.02 19.82 20.60
N PRO A 282 -13.07 20.07 21.93
CA PRO A 282 -11.90 20.42 22.72
C PRO A 282 -10.74 19.40 22.60
N PRO A 283 -9.49 19.81 22.88
CA PRO A 283 -8.39 18.87 23.03
C PRO A 283 -8.66 17.88 24.18
N GLY A 284 -8.12 16.67 24.11
CA GLY A 284 -8.33 15.64 25.16
C GLY A 284 -9.68 14.90 25.11
N THR A 285 -10.50 15.12 24.07
CA THR A 285 -11.80 14.44 23.90
C THR A 285 -11.73 13.12 23.12
N GLY A 286 -10.54 12.68 22.71
CA GLY A 286 -10.34 11.39 22.06
C GLY A 286 -10.55 11.37 20.54
N LYS A 287 -10.39 12.51 19.84
CA LYS A 287 -10.47 12.59 18.37
C LYS A 287 -9.56 11.57 17.68
N SER A 288 -8.26 11.56 17.98
CA SER A 288 -7.30 10.61 17.39
C SER A 288 -7.54 9.17 17.88
N SER A 289 -8.03 8.98 19.12
CA SER A 289 -8.42 7.65 19.63
C SER A 289 -9.62 7.06 18.87
N LEU A 290 -10.58 7.91 18.44
CA LEU A 290 -11.70 7.49 17.60
C LEU A 290 -11.21 7.05 16.22
N ILE A 291 -10.27 7.79 15.61
CA ILE A 291 -9.67 7.39 14.32
C ILE A 291 -9.02 6.00 14.43
N ALA A 292 -8.23 5.77 15.48
CA ALA A 292 -7.63 4.46 15.73
C ALA A 292 -8.69 3.36 15.94
N ALA A 293 -9.77 3.66 16.66
CA ALA A 293 -10.89 2.73 16.84
C ALA A 293 -11.61 2.41 15.51
N MET A 294 -11.81 3.40 14.63
CA MET A 294 -12.37 3.21 13.29
C MET A 294 -11.45 2.32 12.44
N ALA A 295 -10.14 2.56 12.46
CA ALA A 295 -9.14 1.78 11.74
C ALA A 295 -9.13 0.31 12.21
N ASN A 296 -9.13 0.09 13.53
CA ASN A 296 -9.19 -1.24 14.14
C ASN A 296 -10.50 -1.97 13.79
N TYR A 297 -11.63 -1.26 13.84
CA TYR A 297 -12.94 -1.84 13.53
C TYR A 297 -13.09 -2.25 12.05
N LEU A 298 -12.59 -1.42 11.13
CA LEU A 298 -12.66 -1.68 9.69
C LEU A 298 -11.50 -2.52 9.16
N ASN A 299 -10.44 -2.69 9.96
CA ASN A 299 -9.16 -3.19 9.50
C ASN A 299 -8.62 -2.35 8.32
N PHE A 300 -8.64 -1.03 8.43
CA PHE A 300 -8.14 -0.10 7.40
C PHE A 300 -6.82 0.54 7.81
N ASP A 301 -5.87 0.65 6.88
CA ASP A 301 -4.59 1.33 7.13
C ASP A 301 -4.81 2.85 7.31
N ILE A 302 -4.08 3.46 8.24
CA ILE A 302 -4.13 4.91 8.49
C ILE A 302 -3.06 5.59 7.65
N TYR A 303 -3.42 6.67 6.97
CA TYR A 303 -2.50 7.54 6.23
C TYR A 303 -2.55 8.92 6.87
N ASP A 304 -1.49 9.27 7.58
CA ASP A 304 -1.39 10.53 8.30
C ASP A 304 -0.80 11.61 7.39
N LEU A 305 -1.62 12.57 7.01
CA LEU A 305 -1.27 13.63 6.07
C LEU A 305 -0.97 14.94 6.80
N GLU A 306 0.30 15.19 7.05
CA GLU A 306 0.76 16.48 7.52
C GLU A 306 0.82 17.48 6.35
N LEU A 307 -0.03 18.51 6.37
CA LEU A 307 -0.08 19.50 5.28
C LEU A 307 1.15 20.42 5.25
N THR A 308 1.82 20.60 6.38
CA THR A 308 3.05 21.38 6.56
C THR A 308 4.21 20.85 5.72
N ASP A 309 4.29 19.53 5.55
CA ASP A 309 5.32 18.85 4.76
C ASP A 309 5.11 18.94 3.25
N ILE A 310 3.96 19.46 2.80
CA ILE A 310 3.59 19.51 1.39
C ILE A 310 3.82 20.90 0.82
N HIS A 311 4.78 21.02 -0.09
CA HIS A 311 5.18 22.31 -0.65
C HIS A 311 4.35 22.77 -1.86
N THR A 312 3.81 21.84 -2.66
CA THR A 312 3.04 22.16 -3.86
C THR A 312 1.77 21.33 -4.02
N ASN A 313 0.77 21.88 -4.73
CA ASN A 313 -0.45 21.13 -5.12
C ASN A 313 -0.15 19.88 -5.97
N SER A 314 0.99 19.84 -6.68
CA SER A 314 1.41 18.66 -7.43
C SER A 314 1.91 17.54 -6.52
N ASP A 315 2.56 17.90 -5.41
CA ASP A 315 3.00 16.95 -4.39
C ASP A 315 1.79 16.40 -3.64
N LEU A 316 0.85 17.27 -3.26
CA LEU A 316 -0.42 16.86 -2.67
C LEU A 316 -1.16 15.84 -3.54
N ARG A 317 -1.29 16.14 -4.84
CA ARG A 317 -1.90 15.22 -5.80
C ARG A 317 -1.19 13.86 -5.83
N ARG A 318 0.14 13.86 -5.84
CA ARG A 318 0.93 12.62 -5.86
C ARG A 318 0.66 11.78 -4.62
N VAL A 319 0.68 12.42 -3.45
CA VAL A 319 0.43 11.78 -2.15
C VAL A 319 -0.97 11.15 -2.11
N LEU A 320 -2.00 11.89 -2.52
CA LEU A 320 -3.39 11.40 -2.54
C LEU A 320 -3.63 10.25 -3.53
N ILE A 321 -2.95 10.26 -4.68
CA ILE A 321 -3.00 9.15 -5.66
C ILE A 321 -2.25 7.92 -5.13
N ALA A 322 -1.16 8.13 -4.39
CA ALA A 322 -0.35 7.04 -3.83
C ALA A 322 -1.02 6.35 -2.62
N THR A 323 -2.02 6.98 -1.99
CA THR A 323 -2.79 6.37 -0.88
C THR A 323 -3.49 5.10 -1.36
N GLY A 324 -3.38 4.02 -0.59
CA GLY A 324 -4.01 2.73 -0.92
C GLY A 324 -5.55 2.75 -0.84
N ASN A 325 -6.16 1.65 -1.27
CA ASN A 325 -7.57 1.34 -1.00
C ASN A 325 -7.71 0.79 0.44
N GLN A 326 -8.93 0.71 0.97
CA GLN A 326 -9.19 0.29 2.37
C GLN A 326 -8.37 1.12 3.36
N SER A 327 -8.45 2.44 3.19
CA SER A 327 -7.61 3.41 3.90
C SER A 327 -8.45 4.46 4.61
N ILE A 328 -7.90 4.94 5.73
CA ILE A 328 -8.35 6.13 6.42
C ILE A 328 -7.27 7.20 6.23
N LEU A 329 -7.56 8.21 5.41
CA LEU A 329 -6.71 9.39 5.26
C LEU A 329 -7.05 10.39 6.36
N VAL A 330 -6.08 10.72 7.20
CA VAL A 330 -6.24 11.63 8.33
C VAL A 330 -5.58 12.96 7.99
N VAL A 331 -6.27 14.05 8.27
CA VAL A 331 -5.76 15.41 8.17
C VAL A 331 -6.04 16.08 9.50
N GLU A 332 -5.02 16.13 10.36
CA GLU A 332 -5.17 16.65 11.71
C GLU A 332 -5.11 18.18 11.76
N ASP A 333 -5.81 18.76 12.74
CA ASP A 333 -5.76 20.18 13.14
C ASP A 333 -5.84 21.17 11.97
N ILE A 334 -6.91 21.03 11.17
CA ILE A 334 -7.12 21.88 9.98
C ILE A 334 -7.33 23.36 10.31
N ASP A 335 -7.66 23.72 11.56
CA ASP A 335 -7.72 25.09 12.06
C ASP A 335 -6.33 25.73 12.21
N CYS A 336 -5.33 24.98 12.70
CA CYS A 336 -3.95 25.47 12.80
C CYS A 336 -3.35 25.77 11.41
N SER A 337 -3.74 24.99 10.41
CA SER A 337 -3.31 25.22 9.00
C SER A 337 -3.84 26.52 8.41
N LEU A 338 -4.98 27.04 8.90
CA LEU A 338 -5.57 28.31 8.44
C LEU A 338 -4.84 29.51 9.04
N GLU A 339 -4.49 29.47 10.32
CA GLU A 339 -3.77 30.55 11.02
C GLU A 339 -2.36 30.81 10.44
N LEU A 340 -1.71 29.77 9.91
CA LEU A 340 -0.40 29.88 9.26
C LEU A 340 -0.43 30.72 7.97
N HIS A 341 -1.59 30.79 7.29
CA HIS A 341 -1.77 31.64 6.11
C HIS A 341 -2.07 33.09 6.51
N ASP A 342 -2.91 33.31 7.53
CA ASP A 342 -3.28 34.67 7.99
C ASP A 342 -2.10 35.44 8.61
N ARG A 343 -1.22 34.77 9.36
CA ARG A 343 -0.02 35.41 9.95
C ARG A 343 1.05 35.81 8.92
N GLN A 344 0.99 35.29 7.70
CA GLN A 344 1.94 35.63 6.64
C GLN A 344 1.46 36.80 5.76
N THR A 345 0.23 37.26 5.95
CA THR A 345 -0.39 38.33 5.18
C THR A 345 -0.21 39.73 5.75
N GLU A 346 0.45 39.92 6.89
CA GLU A 346 0.82 41.26 7.36
C GLU A 346 2.24 41.64 6.91
N PRO A 347 2.40 42.56 5.93
CA PRO A 347 3.70 43.08 5.58
C PRO A 347 4.15 44.05 6.69
N GLN A 348 5.10 43.62 7.52
CA GLN A 348 5.90 44.57 8.29
C GLN A 348 6.73 45.40 7.30
N PRO A 349 6.60 46.73 7.27
CA PRO A 349 7.36 47.56 6.35
C PRO A 349 8.83 47.63 6.81
N GLY A 350 9.76 47.10 6.01
CA GLY A 350 11.18 47.49 6.10
C GLY A 350 12.25 46.40 6.12
N VAL A 351 11.93 45.10 6.08
CA VAL A 351 12.97 44.05 6.04
C VAL A 351 12.89 43.27 4.73
N ALA A 352 13.89 43.46 3.86
CA ALA A 352 14.10 42.67 2.65
C ALA A 352 14.53 41.23 3.00
N ILE A 353 13.60 40.43 3.50
CA ILE A 353 13.78 38.99 3.65
C ILE A 353 13.39 38.36 2.31
N LYS A 354 14.34 37.67 1.67
CA LYS A 354 14.07 36.81 0.50
C LYS A 354 12.80 35.99 0.79
N PRO A 355 11.79 35.93 -0.10
CA PRO A 355 10.58 35.17 0.18
C PRO A 355 11.00 33.71 0.38
N LYS A 356 10.89 33.21 1.61
CA LYS A 356 10.82 31.76 1.85
C LYS A 356 9.69 31.30 0.93
N ARG A 357 9.99 30.39 0.01
CA ARG A 357 8.98 29.80 -0.89
C ARG A 357 7.80 29.37 -0.03
N SER A 358 6.71 30.13 -0.10
CA SER A 358 5.49 29.86 0.63
C SER A 358 5.01 28.46 0.23
N SER A 359 4.66 27.65 1.22
CA SER A 359 3.90 26.43 0.99
C SER A 359 2.59 26.84 0.30
N GLN A 360 2.47 26.55 -0.99
CA GLN A 360 1.30 26.93 -1.81
C GLN A 360 0.09 26.01 -1.58
N VAL A 361 0.16 25.13 -0.57
CA VAL A 361 -0.91 24.18 -0.28
C VAL A 361 -1.91 24.84 0.65
N THR A 362 -3.12 25.05 0.13
CA THR A 362 -4.25 25.53 0.92
C THR A 362 -5.19 24.38 1.23
N LEU A 363 -5.91 24.47 2.34
CA LEU A 363 -6.99 23.53 2.69
C LEU A 363 -8.05 23.46 1.58
N SER A 364 -8.34 24.58 0.92
CA SER A 364 -9.19 24.63 -0.28
C SER A 364 -8.61 23.82 -1.45
N GLY A 365 -7.29 23.88 -1.66
CA GLY A 365 -6.57 23.05 -2.63
C GLY A 365 -6.77 21.56 -2.37
N LEU A 366 -6.58 21.12 -1.11
CA LEU A 366 -6.84 19.75 -0.68
C LEU A 366 -8.27 19.30 -0.97
N LEU A 367 -9.27 20.12 -0.62
CA LEU A 367 -10.66 19.75 -0.83
C LEU A 367 -11.03 19.69 -2.31
N ASN A 368 -10.48 20.55 -3.16
CA ASN A 368 -10.67 20.46 -4.60
C ASN A 368 -10.12 19.15 -5.17
N PHE A 369 -9.06 18.58 -4.58
CA PHE A 369 -8.59 17.24 -4.96
C PHE A 369 -9.50 16.13 -4.45
N ILE A 370 -9.97 16.26 -3.21
CA ILE A 370 -10.87 15.28 -2.60
C ILE A 370 -12.22 15.24 -3.32
N ASP A 371 -12.71 16.35 -3.83
CA ASP A 371 -14.01 16.47 -4.51
C ASP A 371 -13.90 16.29 -6.04
N GLY A 372 -12.74 16.61 -6.62
CA GLY A 372 -12.51 16.56 -8.07
C GLY A 372 -12.34 15.16 -8.65
N LEU A 373 -12.04 15.09 -9.94
CA LEU A 373 -11.87 13.84 -10.70
C LEU A 373 -10.77 12.92 -10.13
N TRP A 374 -9.79 13.48 -9.43
CA TRP A 374 -8.72 12.72 -8.77
C TRP A 374 -9.22 11.87 -7.61
N SER A 375 -10.38 12.19 -7.04
CA SER A 375 -11.03 11.39 -6.01
C SER A 375 -11.53 10.02 -6.51
N SER A 376 -11.65 9.85 -7.83
CA SER A 376 -12.04 8.58 -8.47
C SER A 376 -10.86 7.65 -8.71
N CYS A 377 -9.63 8.08 -8.43
CA CYS A 377 -8.41 7.28 -8.64
C CYS A 377 -8.16 6.23 -7.54
N GLY A 378 -9.04 6.12 -6.53
CA GLY A 378 -9.00 5.11 -5.49
C GLY A 378 -10.39 4.58 -5.16
N ASP A 379 -10.47 3.33 -4.72
CA ASP A 379 -11.70 2.68 -4.26
C ASP A 379 -11.66 2.54 -2.73
N GLU A 380 -12.81 2.71 -2.06
CA GLU A 380 -12.99 2.39 -0.63
C GLU A 380 -12.09 3.21 0.31
N ARG A 381 -12.28 4.54 0.32
CA ARG A 381 -11.49 5.47 1.15
C ARG A 381 -12.34 6.26 2.13
N ILE A 382 -11.93 6.28 3.39
CA ILE A 382 -12.46 7.19 4.41
C ILE A 382 -11.48 8.36 4.56
N ILE A 383 -11.99 9.56 4.70
CA ILE A 383 -11.18 10.77 4.96
C ILE A 383 -11.68 11.38 6.26
N VAL A 384 -10.78 11.56 7.22
CA VAL A 384 -11.11 12.12 8.53
C VAL A 384 -10.34 13.42 8.73
N PHE A 385 -11.07 14.48 9.02
CA PHE A 385 -10.53 15.77 9.40
C PHE A 385 -10.70 15.97 10.89
N THR A 386 -9.70 16.50 11.59
CA THR A 386 -9.84 16.90 13.00
C THR A 386 -9.70 18.42 13.13
N THR A 387 -10.47 19.01 14.05
CA THR A 387 -10.33 20.43 14.39
C THR A 387 -10.75 20.68 15.84
N ASN A 388 -10.19 21.71 16.48
CA ASN A 388 -10.69 22.14 17.79
C ASN A 388 -11.84 23.17 17.65
N HIS A 389 -11.87 23.92 16.54
CA HIS A 389 -12.78 25.06 16.33
C HIS A 389 -13.51 24.95 14.99
N LYS A 390 -14.67 24.29 14.98
CA LYS A 390 -15.50 24.13 13.77
C LYS A 390 -15.99 25.47 13.20
N ASP A 391 -16.22 26.44 14.07
CA ASP A 391 -16.67 27.80 13.74
C ASP A 391 -15.65 28.60 12.92
N ARG A 392 -14.36 28.24 13.00
CA ARG A 392 -13.29 28.88 12.21
C ARG A 392 -13.17 28.34 10.78
N LEU A 393 -13.90 27.27 10.45
CA LEU A 393 -13.83 26.66 9.13
C LEU A 393 -14.74 27.38 8.13
N ASP A 394 -14.23 27.59 6.92
CA ASP A 394 -15.02 28.09 5.81
C ASP A 394 -16.22 27.13 5.55
N PRO A 395 -17.48 27.63 5.57
CA PRO A 395 -18.66 26.81 5.27
C PRO A 395 -18.62 26.07 3.92
N ALA A 396 -17.82 26.54 2.96
CA ALA A 396 -17.60 25.84 1.69
C ALA A 396 -16.88 24.48 1.85
N LEU A 397 -16.17 24.27 2.96
CA LEU A 397 -15.50 23.01 3.30
C LEU A 397 -16.52 21.96 3.79
N LEU A 398 -17.60 22.40 4.45
CA LEU A 398 -18.63 21.57 5.09
C LEU A 398 -19.72 21.06 4.13
N ARG A 399 -19.52 21.24 2.81
CA ARG A 399 -20.51 20.83 1.81
C ARG A 399 -20.57 19.29 1.68
N PRO A 400 -21.77 18.70 1.47
CA PRO A 400 -21.90 17.27 1.21
C PRO A 400 -21.01 16.80 0.04
N GLY A 401 -20.39 15.63 0.17
CA GLY A 401 -19.38 15.11 -0.75
C GLY A 401 -17.93 15.37 -0.34
N ARG A 402 -17.72 16.27 0.63
CA ARG A 402 -16.42 16.58 1.25
C ARG A 402 -16.36 16.06 2.69
N MET A 403 -17.08 16.70 3.61
CA MET A 403 -17.22 16.30 5.01
C MET A 403 -18.69 15.92 5.23
N ASP A 404 -19.01 14.64 5.08
CA ASP A 404 -20.41 14.18 5.08
C ASP A 404 -20.97 13.99 6.49
N VAL A 405 -20.12 13.56 7.42
CA VAL A 405 -20.49 13.23 8.80
C VAL A 405 -19.71 14.14 9.74
N HIS A 406 -20.44 14.91 10.55
CA HIS A 406 -19.85 15.79 11.55
C HIS A 406 -20.07 15.20 12.94
N ILE A 407 -18.97 14.90 13.64
CA ILE A 407 -18.98 14.26 14.96
C ILE A 407 -18.43 15.27 15.96
N HIS A 408 -19.29 15.69 16.88
CA HIS A 408 -18.89 16.52 18.01
C HIS A 408 -18.34 15.63 19.12
N MET A 409 -17.03 15.70 19.35
CA MET A 409 -16.35 15.08 20.47
C MET A 409 -16.44 16.01 21.68
N SER A 410 -17.54 15.91 22.41
CA SER A 410 -17.83 16.74 23.59
C SER A 410 -17.02 16.31 24.83
N TYR A 411 -17.21 17.06 25.92
CA TYR A 411 -16.80 16.65 27.27
C TYR A 411 -17.36 15.28 27.68
N CYS A 412 -16.80 14.74 28.75
CA CYS A 412 -17.05 13.38 29.22
C CYS A 412 -18.51 13.22 29.68
N SER A 413 -19.33 12.58 28.84
CA SER A 413 -20.70 12.21 29.20
C SER A 413 -20.73 11.15 30.31
N PRO A 414 -21.81 11.03 31.09
CA PRO A 414 -22.01 9.94 32.05
C PRO A 414 -21.76 8.54 31.45
N SER A 415 -22.29 8.26 30.26
CA SER A 415 -22.04 7.00 29.54
C SER A 415 -20.59 6.81 29.11
N GLY A 416 -19.90 7.91 28.80
CA GLY A 416 -18.47 7.89 28.50
C GLY A 416 -17.64 7.56 29.74
N PHE A 417 -18.02 8.11 30.90
CA PHE A 417 -17.44 7.77 32.19
C PHE A 417 -17.65 6.31 32.56
N ASP A 418 -18.83 5.73 32.31
CA ASP A 418 -19.07 4.30 32.56
C ASP A 418 -18.05 3.42 31.80
N THR A 419 -17.73 3.82 30.57
CA THR A 419 -16.67 3.15 29.80
C THR A 419 -15.30 3.31 30.47
N LEU A 420 -14.96 4.49 30.97
CA LEU A 420 -13.69 4.73 31.68
C LEU A 420 -13.62 3.95 33.00
N ALA A 421 -14.68 3.95 33.81
CA ALA A 421 -14.72 3.25 35.09
C ALA A 421 -14.52 1.74 34.92
N VAL A 422 -15.16 1.13 33.92
CA VAL A 422 -14.96 -0.29 33.60
C VAL A 422 -13.51 -0.55 33.15
N ASN A 423 -12.96 0.29 32.27
CA ASN A 423 -11.65 0.04 31.69
C ASN A 423 -10.48 0.31 32.65
N TYR A 424 -10.59 1.35 33.50
CA TYR A 424 -9.52 1.75 34.42
C TYR A 424 -9.62 1.04 35.77
N LEU A 425 -10.83 0.84 36.28
CA LEU A 425 -11.05 0.33 37.64
C LEU A 425 -11.69 -1.07 37.68
N GLY A 426 -12.20 -1.57 36.55
CA GLY A 426 -12.96 -2.84 36.53
C GLY A 426 -14.30 -2.77 37.26
N VAL A 427 -14.84 -1.56 37.46
CA VAL A 427 -16.07 -1.31 38.23
C VAL A 427 -17.27 -1.13 37.32
N ASN A 428 -18.38 -1.77 37.69
CA ASN A 428 -19.67 -1.68 37.01
C ASN A 428 -20.67 -0.78 37.78
N ASP A 429 -21.87 -0.59 37.22
CA ASP A 429 -22.96 0.29 37.69
C ASP A 429 -23.38 0.17 39.17
N HIS A 430 -23.02 -0.92 39.86
CA HIS A 430 -23.46 -1.18 41.23
C HIS A 430 -22.67 -0.44 42.30
N HIS A 431 -21.58 0.26 41.94
CA HIS A 431 -20.77 0.97 42.93
C HIS A 431 -21.44 2.28 43.37
N PRO A 432 -21.62 2.54 44.69
CA PRO A 432 -22.37 3.70 45.19
C PRO A 432 -21.86 5.06 44.70
N LEU A 433 -20.55 5.18 44.49
CA LEU A 433 -19.93 6.44 44.03
C LEU A 433 -20.20 6.75 42.54
N MET A 434 -20.59 5.76 41.73
CA MET A 434 -20.82 5.95 40.29
C MET A 434 -21.96 6.94 40.01
N SER A 435 -23.07 6.84 40.76
CA SER A 435 -24.21 7.75 40.59
C SER A 435 -23.84 9.19 40.90
N ILE A 436 -23.09 9.41 41.98
CA ILE A 436 -22.59 10.73 42.39
C ILE A 436 -21.66 11.31 41.31
N THR A 437 -20.71 10.51 40.81
CA THR A 437 -19.78 10.95 39.76
C THR A 437 -20.52 11.33 38.48
N ARG A 438 -21.53 10.55 38.05
CA ARG A 438 -22.35 10.88 36.87
C ARG A 438 -23.10 12.19 37.02
N GLU A 439 -23.67 12.44 38.19
CA GLU A 439 -24.41 13.67 38.46
C GLU A 439 -23.48 14.89 38.41
N LEU A 440 -22.26 14.77 38.95
CA LEU A 440 -21.25 15.82 38.90
C LEU A 440 -20.76 16.07 37.47
N LEU A 441 -20.46 15.01 36.70
CA LEU A 441 -20.07 15.12 35.30
C LEU A 441 -21.14 15.78 34.42
N ALA A 442 -22.41 15.60 34.75
CA ALA A 442 -23.50 16.28 34.05
C ALA A 442 -23.54 17.80 34.29
N LYS A 443 -22.86 18.28 35.35
CA LYS A 443 -22.83 19.70 35.75
C LYS A 443 -21.50 20.40 35.41
N THR A 444 -20.46 19.67 35.04
CA THR A 444 -19.10 20.21 34.80
C THR A 444 -18.59 19.91 33.40
N SER A 445 -17.74 20.79 32.86
CA SER A 445 -17.08 20.56 31.56
C SER A 445 -15.70 19.94 31.74
N VAL A 446 -15.64 18.61 31.84
CA VAL A 446 -14.37 17.86 32.00
C VAL A 446 -14.15 16.89 30.86
N THR A 447 -12.93 16.84 30.32
CA THR A 447 -12.58 15.98 29.20
C THR A 447 -12.38 14.52 29.63
N PRO A 448 -12.64 13.53 28.74
CA PRO A 448 -12.30 12.14 29.00
C PRO A 448 -10.83 11.92 29.39
N ALA A 449 -9.90 12.71 28.83
CA ALA A 449 -8.49 12.65 29.21
C ALA A 449 -8.26 13.07 30.67
N GLU A 450 -8.86 14.16 31.13
CA GLU A 450 -8.77 14.59 32.53
C GLU A 450 -9.39 13.56 33.48
N VAL A 451 -10.56 12.99 33.13
CA VAL A 451 -11.17 11.92 33.93
C VAL A 451 -10.24 10.70 34.00
N GLY A 452 -9.70 10.26 32.86
CA GLY A 452 -8.75 9.15 32.82
C GLY A 452 -7.51 9.39 33.68
N GLU A 453 -6.96 10.61 33.65
CA GLU A 453 -5.81 11.01 34.49
C GLU A 453 -6.14 10.92 35.98
N GLN A 454 -7.33 11.37 36.41
CA GLN A 454 -7.74 11.24 37.81
C GLN A 454 -7.90 9.77 38.23
N LEU A 455 -8.47 8.93 37.36
CA LEU A 455 -8.64 7.50 37.64
C LEU A 455 -7.30 6.75 37.71
N LEU A 456 -6.26 7.22 37.02
CA LEU A 456 -4.91 6.63 37.06
C LEU A 456 -4.14 6.89 38.36
N LYS A 457 -4.53 7.91 39.14
CA LYS A 457 -3.78 8.31 40.34
C LYS A 457 -3.77 7.24 41.44
N ASN A 458 -4.81 6.41 41.50
CA ASN A 458 -4.96 5.39 42.52
C ASN A 458 -5.40 4.07 41.88
N ALA A 459 -4.75 2.97 42.28
CA ALA A 459 -5.13 1.63 41.82
C ALA A 459 -6.39 1.09 42.54
N ASP A 460 -6.69 1.60 43.73
CA ASP A 460 -7.90 1.24 44.46
C ASP A 460 -9.13 1.96 43.87
N PRO A 461 -10.19 1.23 43.45
CA PRO A 461 -11.34 1.84 42.80
C PRO A 461 -12.09 2.86 43.66
N GLU A 462 -12.22 2.62 44.96
CA GLU A 462 -12.95 3.53 45.84
C GLU A 462 -12.16 4.83 46.05
N ALA A 463 -10.86 4.74 46.28
CA ALA A 463 -9.97 5.89 46.38
C ALA A 463 -9.90 6.71 45.08
N ALA A 464 -9.83 6.04 43.93
CA ALA A 464 -9.83 6.70 42.62
C ALA A 464 -11.12 7.48 42.36
N LEU A 465 -12.28 6.86 42.65
CA LEU A 465 -13.59 7.51 42.49
C LEU A 465 -13.77 8.68 43.46
N LYS A 466 -13.33 8.56 44.72
CA LYS A 466 -13.35 9.68 45.68
C LYS A 466 -12.48 10.84 45.19
N GLY A 467 -11.25 10.56 44.75
CA GLY A 467 -10.37 11.60 44.21
C GLY A 467 -10.94 12.29 42.96
N LEU A 468 -11.61 11.54 42.08
CA LEU A 468 -12.33 12.12 40.95
C LEU A 468 -13.51 13.00 41.41
N ILE A 469 -14.30 12.55 42.39
CA ILE A 469 -15.41 13.34 42.94
C ILE A 469 -14.90 14.66 43.53
N ASP A 470 -13.83 14.64 44.32
CA ASP A 470 -13.24 15.83 44.91
C ASP A 470 -12.78 16.82 43.83
N PHE A 471 -12.13 16.31 42.78
CA PHE A 471 -11.74 17.10 41.61
C PHE A 471 -12.95 17.72 40.89
N LEU A 472 -14.00 16.95 40.66
CA LEU A 472 -15.22 17.44 39.99
C LEU A 472 -15.93 18.50 40.85
N GLN A 473 -16.02 18.31 42.17
CA GLN A 473 -16.61 19.29 43.08
C GLN A 473 -15.83 20.61 43.09
N GLN A 474 -14.50 20.55 43.01
CA GLN A 474 -13.68 21.76 42.86
C GLN A 474 -14.00 22.47 41.54
N LYS A 475 -14.11 21.73 40.43
CA LYS A 475 -14.47 22.29 39.12
C LYS A 475 -15.85 22.94 39.09
N VAL A 476 -16.86 22.33 39.73
CA VAL A 476 -18.19 22.96 39.87
C VAL A 476 -18.06 24.33 40.55
N LYS A 477 -17.32 24.41 41.66
CA LYS A 477 -17.14 25.67 42.40
C LYS A 477 -16.45 26.74 41.56
N GLU A 478 -15.39 26.37 40.83
CA GLU A 478 -14.68 27.28 39.93
C GLU A 478 -15.59 27.80 38.80
N GLU A 479 -16.39 26.94 38.19
CA GLU A 479 -17.33 27.33 37.12
C GLU A 479 -18.47 28.23 37.64
N ASP A 480 -18.97 27.97 38.85
CA ASP A 480 -19.99 28.80 39.50
C ASP A 480 -19.44 30.20 39.85
N GLU A 481 -18.20 30.30 40.33
CA GLU A 481 -17.56 31.59 40.64
C GLU A 481 -17.37 32.46 39.39
N VAL A 482 -16.95 31.85 38.26
CA VAL A 482 -16.78 32.56 36.98
C VAL A 482 -18.12 33.07 36.43
N GLN A 483 -19.19 32.28 36.55
CA GLN A 483 -20.54 32.71 36.11
C GLN A 483 -21.12 33.85 36.94
N VAL A 484 -20.73 33.98 38.22
CA VAL A 484 -21.13 35.09 39.09
C VAL A 484 -20.34 36.36 38.74
N SER A 485 -19.06 36.24 38.36
CA SER A 485 -18.24 37.38 37.93
C SER A 485 -18.61 37.93 36.55
N ASP A 486 -19.05 37.09 35.59
CA ASP A 486 -19.47 37.55 34.25
C ASP A 486 -20.86 38.22 34.25
N LYS A 487 -21.64 38.07 35.33
CA LYS A 487 -22.97 38.68 35.51
C LYS A 487 -22.96 39.94 36.37
N SER A 488 -21.82 40.27 36.98
CA SER A 488 -21.59 41.45 37.81
C SER A 488 -20.91 42.55 37.01
#